data_AF-A0A7R9XNT8-F1
#
_entry.id   AF-A0A7R9XNT8-F1
#
_cell.length_a   1.000
_cell.length_b   1.000
_cell.length_c   1.000
_cell.angle_alpha   90.00
_cell.angle_beta   90.00
_cell.angle_gamma   90.00
#
_symmetry.space_group_name_H-M   'P 1'
#
loop_
_entity.id
_entity.type
_entity.pdbx_description
1 polymer ?
#
loop_
_entity_poly.entity_id
_entity_poly.type
_entity_poly.pdbx_seq_one_letter_code
_entity_poly.pdbx_strand_id
1 'polypeptide(L)'
;GSDGFYIPSSSDDEDERPPQDPLVVPGTSSPSPRPQEALEEIGLGLPSPSPWKWDGMAGRFHFDGTQQELDTWRKASTEARQRGNEAFAASEYTRAYEAFTEAIRRDPTSASAWGNRSALYLESGDANAA
;
A
#
# COMPACT_ATOMS: atom_id res chain seq x y z
N GLY A 1 -65.11 18.71 1.82
CA GLY A 1 -63.72 18.49 1.39
C GLY A 1 -63.55 19.02 -0.02
N SER A 2 -62.34 19.48 -0.33
CA SER A 2 -61.84 20.07 -1.59
C SER A 2 -62.36 21.46 -1.96
N ASP A 3 -61.57 22.49 -1.63
CA ASP A 3 -61.60 23.81 -2.27
C ASP A 3 -60.39 23.92 -3.20
N GLY A 4 -60.66 24.22 -4.47
CA GLY A 4 -59.71 24.24 -5.57
C GLY A 4 -59.05 25.60 -5.76
N PHE A 5 -57.74 25.57 -5.95
CA PHE A 5 -56.85 26.71 -6.12
C PHE A 5 -56.88 27.26 -7.55
N TYR A 6 -56.95 28.58 -7.73
CA TYR A 6 -56.48 29.24 -8.96
C TYR A 6 -56.13 30.72 -8.74
N ILE A 7 -54.85 31.07 -8.92
CA ILE A 7 -54.43 32.39 -9.42
C ILE A 7 -53.15 32.23 -10.27
N PRO A 8 -53.06 32.90 -11.43
CA PRO A 8 -52.04 32.63 -12.45
C PRO A 8 -50.86 33.60 -12.46
N SER A 9 -49.75 33.09 -13.01
CA SER A 9 -48.72 33.68 -13.86
C SER A 9 -48.15 35.09 -13.63
N SER A 10 -46.82 35.05 -13.42
CA SER A 10 -45.76 35.80 -14.14
C SER A 10 -45.79 37.31 -14.18
N SER A 11 -44.75 37.89 -13.58
CA SER A 11 -43.87 38.92 -14.19
C SER A 11 -42.56 38.88 -13.38
N ASP A 12 -41.53 38.20 -13.87
CA ASP A 12 -40.40 38.84 -14.57
C ASP A 12 -39.73 39.91 -13.71
N ASP A 13 -38.64 39.52 -13.01
CA ASP A 13 -37.38 40.27 -13.11
C ASP A 13 -36.24 39.33 -12.71
N GLU A 14 -35.36 39.14 -13.68
CA GLU A 14 -34.32 38.11 -13.77
C GLU A 14 -33.14 38.46 -12.86
N ASP A 15 -32.91 37.69 -11.80
CA ASP A 15 -31.59 37.63 -11.16
C ASP A 15 -30.88 36.38 -11.68
N GLU A 16 -30.01 36.61 -12.67
CA GLU A 16 -29.13 35.62 -13.29
C GLU A 16 -28.41 34.77 -12.24
N ARG A 17 -28.94 33.56 -12.00
CA ARG A 17 -28.08 32.44 -11.64
C ARG A 17 -28.12 31.38 -12.74
N PRO A 18 -26.97 31.11 -13.41
CA PRO A 18 -26.87 30.03 -14.38
C PRO A 18 -27.26 28.68 -13.75
N PRO A 19 -27.70 27.72 -14.59
CA PRO A 19 -28.37 26.49 -14.14
C PRO A 19 -27.57 25.81 -13.05
N GLN A 20 -28.28 25.34 -12.02
CA GLN A 20 -27.74 24.36 -11.10
C GLN A 20 -27.47 23.09 -11.91
N ASP A 21 -26.30 23.04 -12.56
CA ASP A 21 -25.66 21.78 -12.88
C ASP A 21 -25.70 20.95 -11.60
N PRO A 22 -26.22 19.70 -11.66
CA PRO A 22 -26.26 18.86 -10.48
C PRO A 22 -24.85 18.84 -9.94
N LEU A 23 -24.70 19.21 -8.67
CA LEU A 23 -23.45 19.22 -7.94
C LEU A 23 -22.69 17.93 -8.27
N VAL A 24 -21.83 18.01 -9.29
CA VAL A 24 -20.62 17.23 -9.36
C VAL A 24 -19.82 17.86 -8.25
N VAL A 25 -20.13 17.44 -7.02
CA VAL A 25 -19.05 17.18 -6.08
C VAL A 25 -18.10 16.33 -6.91
N PRO A 26 -16.89 16.79 -7.26
CA PRO A 26 -15.86 15.83 -7.59
C PRO A 26 -15.80 15.02 -6.32
N GLY A 27 -16.42 13.83 -6.37
CA GLY A 27 -16.18 12.81 -5.38
C GLY A 27 -14.68 12.80 -5.30
N THR A 28 -14.15 13.24 -4.17
CA THR A 28 -12.78 13.00 -3.82
C THR A 28 -12.71 11.50 -3.54
N SER A 29 -12.95 10.68 -4.58
CA SER A 29 -12.14 9.53 -4.86
C SER A 29 -10.73 10.07 -5.05
N SER A 30 -10.14 10.51 -3.93
CA SER A 30 -8.74 10.30 -3.69
C SER A 30 -8.58 8.82 -3.97
N PRO A 31 -7.95 8.40 -5.09
CA PRO A 31 -7.65 7.00 -5.24
C PRO A 31 -6.84 6.66 -3.99
N SER A 32 -7.36 5.73 -3.17
CA SER A 32 -6.52 5.08 -2.17
C SER A 32 -5.25 4.66 -2.91
N PRO A 33 -4.06 4.98 -2.37
CA PRO A 33 -2.81 4.82 -3.13
C PRO A 33 -2.79 3.42 -3.74
N ARG A 34 -2.63 3.34 -5.06
CA ARG A 34 -2.60 2.05 -5.74
C ARG A 34 -1.53 1.20 -5.05
N PRO A 35 -1.70 -0.13 -4.96
CA PRO A 35 -0.74 -1.00 -4.30
C PRO A 35 0.70 -0.78 -4.81
N GLN A 36 0.86 -0.50 -6.11
CA GLN A 36 2.14 -0.11 -6.70
C GLN A 36 2.77 1.10 -5.98
N GLU A 37 1.99 2.17 -5.76
CA GLU A 37 2.47 3.43 -5.21
C GLU A 37 2.81 3.31 -3.72
N ALA A 38 2.03 2.58 -2.93
CA ALA A 38 2.35 2.34 -1.51
C ALA A 38 3.61 1.47 -1.31
N LEU A 39 3.87 0.56 -2.24
CA LEU A 39 5.06 -0.30 -2.25
C LEU A 39 6.27 0.43 -2.85
N GLU A 40 6.06 1.35 -3.80
CA GLU A 40 7.07 2.28 -4.31
C GLU A 40 7.45 3.34 -3.26
N GLU A 41 6.51 3.78 -2.43
CA GLU A 41 6.72 4.76 -1.36
C GLU A 41 7.65 4.22 -0.25
N ILE A 42 7.62 2.90 0.01
CA ILE A 42 8.59 2.21 0.88
C ILE A 42 9.87 1.78 0.14
N GLY A 43 10.03 2.14 -1.14
CA GLY A 43 11.20 1.80 -1.96
C GLY A 43 11.32 0.32 -2.34
N LEU A 44 10.23 -0.46 -2.18
CA LEU A 44 10.18 -1.89 -2.38
C LEU A 44 9.23 -2.24 -3.53
N GLY A 45 9.52 -1.77 -4.74
CA GLY A 45 8.71 -2.12 -5.92
C GLY A 45 8.55 -3.63 -6.02
N LEU A 46 7.34 -4.17 -5.92
CA LEU A 46 7.17 -5.62 -6.00
C LEU A 46 7.57 -6.13 -7.41
N PRO A 47 8.13 -7.34 -7.53
CA PRO A 47 8.39 -7.92 -8.85
C PRO A 47 7.06 -8.14 -9.57
N SER A 48 6.84 -7.50 -10.71
CA SER A 48 5.64 -7.71 -11.54
C SER A 48 5.78 -9.05 -12.31
N PRO A 49 4.79 -9.97 -12.28
CA PRO A 49 3.54 -9.93 -11.51
C PRO A 49 3.73 -10.44 -10.08
N SER A 50 3.42 -9.61 -9.08
CA SER A 50 3.47 -10.03 -7.69
C SER A 50 2.14 -10.66 -7.30
N PRO A 51 2.13 -11.88 -6.75
CA PRO A 51 0.90 -12.51 -6.25
C PRO A 51 0.36 -11.83 -4.99
N TRP A 52 1.14 -10.95 -4.37
CA TRP A 52 0.70 -10.17 -3.22
C TRP A 52 -0.16 -8.99 -3.67
N LYS A 53 -1.40 -8.97 -3.18
CA LYS A 53 -2.38 -7.92 -3.38
C LYS A 53 -2.60 -7.19 -2.07
N TRP A 54 -2.71 -5.88 -2.13
CA TRP A 54 -3.09 -5.08 -0.97
C TRP A 54 -4.61 -5.10 -0.81
N ASP A 55 -5.10 -5.47 0.37
CA ASP A 55 -6.51 -5.29 0.74
C ASP A 55 -6.66 -3.95 1.46
N GLY A 56 -7.23 -2.97 0.78
CA GLY A 56 -7.40 -1.61 1.31
C GLY A 56 -8.40 -1.51 2.48
N MET A 57 -9.34 -2.45 2.61
CA MET A 57 -10.29 -2.46 3.73
C MET A 57 -9.71 -3.14 4.97
N ALA A 58 -8.95 -4.22 4.79
CA ALA A 58 -8.35 -4.96 5.87
C ALA A 58 -6.97 -4.44 6.30
N GLY A 59 -6.39 -3.49 5.55
CA GLY A 59 -5.08 -2.89 5.86
C GLY A 59 -3.94 -3.91 5.84
N ARG A 60 -4.05 -4.96 5.00
CA ARG A 60 -3.11 -6.08 4.98
C ARG A 60 -2.90 -6.60 3.57
N PHE A 61 -1.71 -7.17 3.33
CA PHE A 61 -1.46 -7.91 2.11
C PHE A 61 -2.15 -9.28 2.16
N HIS A 62 -2.84 -9.65 1.09
CA HIS A 62 -3.34 -10.99 0.83
C HIS A 62 -2.62 -11.59 -0.37
N PHE A 63 -2.40 -12.90 -0.32
CA PHE A 63 -1.79 -13.63 -1.43
C PHE A 63 -2.89 -14.11 -2.36
N ASP A 64 -2.86 -13.67 -3.61
CA ASP A 64 -3.77 -14.03 -4.68
C ASP A 64 -3.12 -15.15 -5.51
N GLY A 65 -3.27 -16.39 -5.02
CA GLY A 65 -2.68 -17.58 -5.63
C GLY A 65 -2.92 -18.83 -4.80
N THR A 66 -2.36 -19.96 -5.22
CA THR A 66 -2.51 -21.24 -4.50
C THR A 66 -1.60 -21.32 -3.27
N GLN A 67 -1.96 -22.18 -2.30
CA GLN A 67 -1.12 -22.43 -1.12
C GLN A 67 0.28 -22.94 -1.50
N GLN A 68 0.37 -23.77 -2.53
CA GLN A 68 1.64 -24.30 -3.02
C GLN A 68 2.55 -23.17 -3.55
N GLU A 69 1.99 -22.17 -4.23
CA GLU A 69 2.74 -20.99 -4.64
C GLU A 69 3.16 -20.16 -3.42
N LEU A 70 2.24 -19.91 -2.47
CA LEU A 70 2.57 -19.18 -1.25
C LEU A 70 3.77 -19.82 -0.51
N ASP A 71 3.83 -21.14 -0.43
CA ASP A 71 4.97 -21.85 0.16
C ASP A 71 6.27 -21.63 -0.63
N THR A 72 6.23 -21.56 -1.96
CA THR A 72 7.42 -21.22 -2.76
C THR A 72 7.91 -19.80 -2.49
N TRP A 73 7.00 -18.83 -2.38
CA TRP A 73 7.33 -17.44 -2.03
C TRP A 73 7.86 -17.31 -0.61
N ARG A 74 7.27 -18.01 0.35
CA ARG A 74 7.76 -18.08 1.74
C ARG A 74 9.13 -18.74 1.83
N LYS A 75 9.36 -19.80 1.05
CA LYS A 75 10.65 -20.45 0.98
C LYS A 75 11.71 -19.51 0.40
N ALA A 76 11.43 -18.85 -0.73
CA ALA A 76 12.33 -17.86 -1.32
C ALA A 76 12.60 -16.67 -0.38
N SER A 77 11.57 -16.20 0.34
CA SER A 77 11.71 -15.17 1.38
C SER A 77 12.64 -15.65 2.51
N THR A 78 12.47 -16.89 2.97
CA THR A 78 13.30 -17.49 4.02
C THR A 78 14.75 -17.64 3.56
N GLU A 79 14.99 -18.03 2.32
CA GLU A 79 16.33 -18.11 1.73
C GLU A 79 16.99 -16.73 1.65
N ALA A 80 16.27 -15.71 1.19
CA ALA A 80 16.77 -14.33 1.17
C ALA A 80 17.07 -13.81 2.58
N ARG A 81 16.19 -14.10 3.55
CA ARG A 81 16.42 -13.77 4.97
C ARG A 81 17.67 -14.48 5.51
N GLN A 82 17.89 -15.74 5.14
CA GLN A 82 19.06 -16.49 5.59
C GLN A 82 20.36 -15.88 5.03
N ARG A 83 20.38 -15.51 3.74
CA ARG A 83 21.49 -14.76 3.14
C ARG A 83 21.75 -13.44 3.88
N GLY A 84 20.68 -12.74 4.28
CA GLY A 84 20.79 -11.51 5.06
C GLY A 84 21.42 -11.74 6.43
N ASN A 85 21.05 -12.83 7.11
CA ASN A 85 21.66 -13.22 8.38
C ASN A 85 23.15 -13.57 8.24
N GLU A 86 23.55 -14.24 7.15
CA GLU A 86 24.95 -14.55 6.87
C GLU A 86 25.76 -13.28 6.62
N ALA A 87 25.23 -12.35 5.81
CA ALA A 87 25.83 -11.05 5.60
C ALA A 87 25.90 -10.21 6.89
N PHE A 88 24.87 -10.28 7.74
CA PHE A 88 24.84 -9.64 9.04
C PHE A 88 25.94 -10.18 9.97
N ALA A 89 26.11 -11.50 10.02
CA ALA A 89 27.20 -12.14 10.78
C ALA A 89 28.58 -11.77 10.25
N ALA A 90 28.70 -11.48 8.95
CA ALA A 90 29.91 -10.97 8.32
C ALA A 90 30.10 -9.45 8.49
N SER A 91 29.24 -8.75 9.24
CA SER A 91 29.20 -7.29 9.36
C SER A 91 29.01 -6.55 8.02
N GLU A 92 28.54 -7.24 6.99
CA GLU A 92 28.22 -6.67 5.68
C GLU A 92 26.79 -6.08 5.70
N TYR A 93 26.59 -5.00 6.46
CA TYR A 93 25.27 -4.44 6.73
C TYR A 93 24.50 -4.04 5.47
N THR A 94 25.17 -3.50 4.45
CA THR A 94 24.54 -3.13 3.17
C THR A 94 23.98 -4.34 2.43
N ARG A 95 24.72 -5.46 2.39
CA ARG A 95 24.25 -6.69 1.75
C ARG A 95 23.16 -7.37 2.56
N ALA A 96 23.27 -7.35 3.88
CA ALA A 96 22.20 -7.81 4.77
C ALA A 96 20.91 -7.02 4.53
N TYR A 97 21.02 -5.70 4.35
CA TYR A 97 19.89 -4.82 4.04
C TYR A 97 19.18 -5.21 2.75
N GLU A 98 19.95 -5.39 1.67
CA GLU A 98 19.41 -5.80 0.37
C GLU A 98 18.74 -7.18 0.44
N ALA A 99 19.34 -8.13 1.16
CA ALA A 99 18.80 -9.47 1.31
C ALA A 99 17.51 -9.51 2.15
N PHE A 100 17.43 -8.76 3.26
CA PHE A 100 16.20 -8.63 4.03
C PHE A 100 15.11 -7.88 3.26
N THR A 101 15.50 -6.86 2.50
CA THR A 101 14.63 -6.14 1.56
C THR A 101 14.04 -7.09 0.51
N GLU A 102 14.86 -7.97 -0.06
CA GLU A 102 14.38 -9.01 -0.97
C GLU A 102 13.41 -9.96 -0.27
N ALA A 103 13.71 -10.41 0.95
CA ALA A 103 12.84 -11.28 1.73
C ALA A 103 11.45 -10.67 1.95
N ILE A 104 11.38 -9.38 2.26
CA ILE A 104 10.14 -8.62 2.43
C ILE A 104 9.40 -8.48 1.09
N ARG A 105 10.11 -8.28 -0.02
CA ARG A 105 9.49 -8.24 -1.37
C ARG A 105 8.89 -9.58 -1.77
N ARG A 106 9.46 -10.70 -1.31
CA ARG A 106 8.93 -12.05 -1.56
C ARG A 106 7.76 -12.39 -0.65
N ASP A 107 7.80 -11.97 0.61
CA ASP A 107 6.72 -12.13 1.57
C ASP A 107 6.63 -10.91 2.49
N PRO A 108 5.75 -9.94 2.17
CA PRO A 108 5.57 -8.74 2.97
C PRO A 108 4.84 -9.03 4.29
N THR A 109 4.24 -10.21 4.44
CA THR A 109 3.55 -10.64 5.67
C THR A 109 4.50 -11.30 6.67
N SER A 110 5.75 -11.56 6.28
CA SER A 110 6.76 -12.17 7.13
C SER A 110 7.28 -11.18 8.19
N ALA A 111 6.74 -11.26 9.41
CA ALA A 111 7.20 -10.47 10.54
C ALA A 111 8.70 -10.68 10.84
N SER A 112 9.22 -11.89 10.61
CA SER A 112 10.65 -12.20 10.81
C SER A 112 11.56 -11.42 9.87
N ALA A 113 11.16 -11.18 8.63
CA ALA A 113 11.96 -10.42 7.67
C ALA A 113 12.04 -8.93 8.06
N TRP A 114 10.91 -8.35 8.49
CA TRP A 114 10.86 -6.99 9.04
C TRP A 114 11.69 -6.88 10.32
N GLY A 115 11.54 -7.83 11.25
CA GLY A 115 12.30 -7.85 12.51
C GLY A 115 13.81 -7.92 12.29
N ASN A 116 14.28 -8.76 11.36
CA ASN A 116 15.70 -8.86 11.04
C ASN A 116 16.24 -7.59 10.38
N ARG A 117 15.45 -6.94 9.51
CA ARG A 117 15.81 -5.63 8.94
C ARG A 117 15.88 -4.54 10.01
N SER A 118 14.99 -4.55 11.00
CA SER A 118 15.07 -3.64 12.14
C SER A 118 16.30 -3.90 13.00
N ALA A 119 16.60 -5.17 13.29
CA ALA A 119 17.81 -5.55 14.04
C ALA A 119 19.09 -5.09 13.34
N LEU A 120 19.13 -5.20 12.01
CA LEU A 120 20.20 -4.67 11.19
C LEU A 120 20.40 -3.16 11.40
N TYR A 121 19.31 -2.38 11.41
CA TYR A 121 19.40 -0.94 11.64
C TYR A 121 19.91 -0.58 13.03
N LEU A 122 19.53 -1.35 14.05
CA LEU A 122 20.05 -1.16 15.40
C LEU A 122 21.57 -1.37 15.42
N GLU A 123 22.04 -2.51 14.92
CA GLU A 123 23.47 -2.84 14.87
C GLU A 123 24.29 -1.87 13.98
N SER A 124 23.78 -1.53 12.79
CA SER A 124 24.47 -0.60 11.88
C SER A 124 24.43 0.85 12.38
N GLY A 125 23.43 1.22 13.17
CA GLY A 125 23.30 2.53 13.81
C GLY A 125 24.28 2.69 14.97
N ASP A 126 24.49 1.64 15.77
CA ASP A 126 25.54 1.60 16.78
C ASP A 126 26.95 1.73 16.16
N ALA A 127 27.17 1.18 14.96
CA ALA A 127 28.43 1.33 14.23
C ALA A 127 28.74 2.78 13.77
N ASN A 128 27.74 3.68 13.71
CA ASN A 128 27.92 5.09 13.39
C ASN A 128 28.00 6.00 14.64
N ALA A 129 27.93 5.42 15.84
CA ALA A 129 27.97 6.14 17.11
C ALA A 129 29.34 6.12 17.83
N ALA A 130 30.41 5.66 17.17
CA ALA A 130 31.76 5.56 17.74
C ALA A 130 32.73 6.62 17.21
#